data_AF-A0A949NYS4-F1
#
_entry.id   AF-A0A949NYS4-F1
#
_cell.length_a   1.000
_cell.length_b   1.000
_cell.length_c   1.000
_cell.angle_alpha   90.00
_cell.angle_beta   90.00
_cell.angle_gamma   90.00
#
_symmetry.space_group_name_H-M   'P 1'
#
loop_
_entity.id
_entity.type
_entity.pdbx_description
1 polymer ?
#
loop_
_entity_poly.entity_id
_entity_poly.type
_entity_poly.pdbx_seq_one_letter_code
_entity_poly.pdbx_strand_id
1 'polypeptide(L)'
;MSDLLARIQAAVESSPDNIDLKLLASGWQEARRRFSQTKSAANRREWKTLEADLVEALDSLEVPCGLTEKTRTEADFAGVKEVLAHLQEQGRKIRQAKLYQDIRSGFLRRQKNGAFRRYDVDRYAATLPMLSLPQRETDDLSNLARQELEERVLKTREQRQSIAFDRAVKEGRHIRRDDVALELAARAMAFSVGIKSALAVAAPDLVAAAGGHRDRADDLVRELEKHLDEVLNEFSRPIRFTVEYAETTAENHEDPAQD
;
A
#
# COMPACT_ATOMS: atom_id res chain seq x y z
N MET A 1 -0.64 6.76 35.41
CA MET A 1 -2.10 6.87 35.67
C MET A 1 -2.48 8.15 36.40
N SER A 2 -1.74 8.59 37.42
CA SER A 2 -1.89 9.94 38.03
C SER A 2 -1.59 11.07 37.05
N ASP A 3 -0.66 10.82 36.12
CA ASP A 3 -0.15 11.80 35.16
C ASP A 3 -1.20 12.29 34.15
N LEU A 4 -2.00 11.39 33.55
CA LEU A 4 -3.03 11.76 32.58
C LEU A 4 -4.12 12.65 33.20
N LEU A 5 -4.54 12.36 34.44
CA LEU A 5 -5.50 13.19 35.17
C LEU A 5 -4.97 14.61 35.40
N ALA A 6 -3.70 14.73 35.78
CA ALA A 6 -3.06 16.03 35.97
C ALA A 6 -2.96 16.82 34.65
N ARG A 7 -2.63 16.15 33.54
CA ARG A 7 -2.59 16.75 32.20
C ARG A 7 -3.96 17.25 31.75
N ILE A 8 -5.02 16.45 31.94
CA ILE A 8 -6.39 16.85 31.59
C ILE A 8 -6.83 18.07 32.40
N GLN A 9 -6.55 18.08 33.71
CA GLN A 9 -6.92 19.20 34.57
C GLN A 9 -6.19 20.49 34.17
N ALA A 10 -4.88 20.41 33.91
CA ALA A 10 -4.10 21.55 33.43
C ALA A 10 -4.59 22.07 32.07
N ALA A 11 -4.99 21.18 31.15
CA ALA A 11 -5.50 21.56 29.83
C ALA A 11 -6.88 22.23 29.90
N VAL A 12 -7.76 21.75 30.80
CA VAL A 12 -9.08 22.38 31.03
C VAL A 12 -8.94 23.74 31.72
N GLU A 13 -7.97 23.91 32.61
CA GLU A 13 -7.67 25.18 33.27
C GLU A 13 -7.02 26.20 32.32
N SER A 14 -6.12 25.76 31.43
CA SER A 14 -5.45 26.63 30.46
C SER A 14 -6.34 27.04 29.28
N SER A 15 -7.36 26.24 28.97
CA SER A 15 -8.28 26.46 27.85
C SER A 15 -9.74 26.43 28.30
N PRO A 16 -10.20 27.42 29.10
CA PRO A 16 -11.55 27.45 29.64
C PRO A 16 -12.64 27.58 28.57
N ASP A 17 -12.32 28.05 27.37
CA ASP A 17 -13.27 28.23 26.28
C ASP A 17 -13.42 26.98 25.40
N ASN A 18 -12.60 25.94 25.60
CA ASN A 18 -12.67 24.71 24.82
C ASN A 18 -13.75 23.77 25.38
N ILE A 19 -14.97 23.89 24.83
CA ILE A 19 -16.14 23.11 25.23
C ILE A 19 -15.94 21.62 24.94
N ASP A 20 -15.32 21.28 23.82
CA ASP A 20 -15.12 19.90 23.38
C ASP A 20 -14.18 19.14 24.33
N LEU A 21 -13.09 19.78 24.76
CA LEU A 21 -12.17 19.22 25.75
C LEU A 21 -12.88 18.93 27.08
N LYS A 22 -13.76 19.82 27.54
CA LYS A 22 -14.54 19.61 28.77
C LYS A 22 -15.53 18.45 28.63
N LEU A 23 -16.18 18.34 27.48
CA LEU A 23 -17.12 17.26 27.20
C LEU A 23 -16.40 15.90 27.15
N LEU A 24 -15.26 15.83 26.47
CA LEU A 24 -14.43 14.61 26.40
C LEU A 24 -13.87 14.22 27.77
N ALA A 25 -13.37 15.20 28.55
CA ALA A 25 -12.86 14.96 29.90
C ALA A 25 -13.94 14.40 30.85
N SER A 26 -15.15 14.99 30.83
CA SER A 26 -16.28 14.52 31.65
C SER A 26 -16.80 13.15 31.19
N GLY A 27 -16.87 12.91 29.88
CA GLY A 27 -17.23 11.61 29.31
C GLY A 27 -16.24 10.50 29.69
N TRP A 28 -14.94 10.79 29.63
CA TRP A 28 -13.89 9.86 30.04
C TRP A 28 -13.96 9.52 31.54
N GLN A 29 -14.20 10.50 32.40
CA GLN A 29 -14.38 10.28 33.86
C GLN A 29 -15.57 9.37 34.14
N GLU A 30 -16.69 9.57 33.44
CA GLU A 30 -17.89 8.75 33.59
C GLU A 30 -17.70 7.33 33.05
N ALA A 31 -17.07 7.16 31.89
CA ALA A 31 -16.74 5.84 31.34
C ALA A 31 -15.79 5.06 32.24
N ARG A 32 -14.80 5.74 32.83
CA ARG A 32 -13.89 5.16 33.84
C ARG A 32 -14.65 4.73 35.10
N ARG A 33 -15.58 5.56 35.58
CA ARG A 33 -16.45 5.23 36.73
C ARG A 33 -17.30 3.99 36.45
N ARG A 34 -17.94 3.92 35.28
CA ARG A 34 -18.73 2.76 34.84
C ARG A 34 -17.90 1.49 34.73
N PHE A 35 -16.69 1.57 34.19
CA PHE A 35 -15.78 0.42 34.14
C PHE A 35 -15.34 -0.04 35.54
N SER A 36 -15.13 0.90 36.47
CA SER A 36 -14.77 0.57 37.85
C SER A 36 -15.90 -0.16 38.60
N GLN A 37 -17.16 0.22 38.34
CA GLN A 37 -18.35 -0.39 38.93
C GLN A 37 -18.73 -1.71 38.27
N THR A 38 -18.58 -1.82 36.95
CA THR A 38 -18.92 -3.01 36.17
C THR A 38 -17.81 -3.31 35.18
N LYS A 39 -17.01 -4.35 35.49
CA LYS A 39 -15.86 -4.78 34.70
C LYS A 39 -16.28 -5.60 33.47
N SER A 40 -17.01 -4.96 32.56
CA SER A 40 -17.45 -5.52 31.28
C SER A 40 -16.46 -5.21 30.15
N ALA A 41 -16.42 -6.08 29.13
CA ALA A 41 -15.64 -5.85 27.90
C ALA A 41 -16.15 -4.65 27.09
N ALA A 42 -17.46 -4.38 27.10
CA ALA A 42 -18.06 -3.21 26.45
C ALA A 42 -17.58 -1.90 27.11
N ASN A 43 -17.72 -1.81 28.43
CA ASN A 43 -17.26 -0.65 29.23
C ASN A 43 -15.76 -0.39 29.07
N ARG A 44 -14.94 -1.45 28.93
CA ARG A 44 -13.50 -1.31 28.67
C ARG A 44 -13.22 -0.68 27.30
N ARG A 45 -13.97 -1.07 26.26
CA ARG A 45 -13.80 -0.53 24.91
C ARG A 45 -14.19 0.95 24.88
N GLU A 46 -15.35 1.29 25.44
CA GLU A 46 -15.81 2.68 25.56
C GLU A 46 -14.81 3.58 26.30
N TRP A 47 -14.29 3.11 27.44
CA TRP A 47 -13.26 3.85 28.19
C TRP A 47 -11.98 4.07 27.39
N LYS A 48 -11.50 3.04 26.68
CA LYS A 48 -10.29 3.15 25.85
C LYS A 48 -10.45 4.06 24.63
N THR A 49 -11.62 4.06 24.00
CA THR A 49 -11.89 4.96 22.87
C THR A 49 -11.85 6.41 23.33
N LEU A 50 -12.57 6.74 24.42
CA LEU A 50 -12.56 8.09 24.98
C LEU A 50 -11.19 8.52 25.52
N GLU A 51 -10.38 7.57 26.00
CA GLU A 51 -8.99 7.85 26.41
C GLU A 51 -8.13 8.22 25.20
N ALA A 52 -8.29 7.56 24.07
CA ALA A 52 -7.59 7.88 22.83
C ALA A 52 -8.00 9.26 22.28
N ASP A 53 -9.31 9.51 22.19
CA ASP A 53 -9.84 10.79 21.69
C ASP A 53 -9.37 11.98 22.55
N LEU A 54 -9.26 11.78 23.86
CA LEU A 54 -8.78 12.80 24.80
C LEU A 54 -7.27 13.05 24.67
N VAL A 55 -6.47 12.02 24.46
CA VAL A 55 -5.03 12.18 24.21
C VAL A 55 -4.78 12.92 22.90
N GLU A 56 -5.52 12.59 21.84
CA GLU A 56 -5.43 13.30 20.55
C GLU A 56 -5.81 14.78 20.67
N ALA A 57 -6.86 15.09 21.45
CA ALA A 57 -7.25 16.47 21.73
C ALA A 57 -6.19 17.22 22.55
N LEU A 58 -5.53 16.55 23.52
CA LEU A 58 -4.42 17.13 24.29
C LEU A 58 -3.19 17.39 23.42
N ASP A 59 -2.80 16.44 22.58
CA ASP A 59 -1.63 16.57 21.70
C ASP A 59 -1.86 17.65 20.63
N SER A 60 -3.10 17.85 20.21
CA SER A 60 -3.48 18.96 19.32
C SER A 60 -3.39 20.35 19.97
N LEU A 61 -3.49 20.42 21.30
CA LEU A 61 -3.29 21.64 22.09
C LEU A 61 -1.81 21.88 22.40
N GLU A 62 -1.00 20.83 22.44
CA GLU A 62 0.46 20.88 22.52
C GLU A 62 1.06 21.27 21.15
N VAL A 63 0.67 22.43 20.62
CA VAL A 63 1.40 23.07 19.53
C VAL A 63 2.81 23.42 20.06
N PRO A 64 3.91 23.07 19.37
CA PRO A 64 5.23 23.54 19.73
C PRO A 64 5.22 25.06 19.78
N CYS A 65 5.32 25.61 21.00
CA CYS A 65 5.41 27.04 21.26
C CYS A 65 6.56 27.65 20.45
N GLY A 66 6.19 28.28 19.35
CA GLY A 66 7.08 29.06 18.52
C GLY A 66 6.22 29.95 17.66
N LEU A 67 5.50 30.90 18.30
CA LEU A 67 4.95 32.15 17.77
C LEU A 67 3.93 32.73 18.79
N THR A 68 4.42 33.42 19.83
CA THR A 68 3.66 34.46 20.51
C THR A 68 4.56 35.68 20.71
N GLU A 69 4.06 36.82 20.23
CA GLU A 69 4.76 38.09 20.17
C GLU A 69 4.91 38.76 21.54
N LYS A 70 5.93 39.62 21.63
CA LYS A 70 6.19 40.71 22.61
C LYS A 70 6.98 40.36 23.87
N THR A 71 8.31 40.26 23.69
CA THR A 71 9.27 40.92 24.58
C THR A 71 10.28 41.74 23.77
N ARG A 72 10.02 43.05 23.77
CA ARG A 72 10.83 44.11 23.17
C ARG A 72 12.08 44.34 24.01
N THR A 73 13.10 43.49 23.90
CA THR A 73 14.52 43.82 24.12
C THR A 73 15.41 42.72 23.51
N GLU A 74 15.41 42.60 22.18
CA GLU A 74 16.43 41.81 21.51
C GLU A 74 17.76 42.56 21.62
N ALA A 75 18.75 41.94 22.26
CA ALA A 75 20.09 42.50 22.34
C ALA A 75 20.64 42.72 20.92
N ASP A 76 20.95 43.98 20.59
CA ASP A 76 21.68 44.32 19.37
C ASP A 76 23.08 43.67 19.41
N PHE A 77 23.55 43.17 18.26
CA PHE A 77 24.90 42.63 18.14
C PHE A 77 25.91 43.77 18.09
N ALA A 78 26.90 43.79 18.98
CA ALA A 78 27.87 44.88 19.10
C ALA A 78 28.87 44.92 17.95
N GLY A 79 29.08 43.80 17.24
CA GLY A 79 30.05 43.74 16.16
C GLY A 79 29.91 42.57 15.20
N VAL A 80 30.69 42.66 14.11
CA VAL A 80 30.67 41.70 12.99
C VAL A 80 31.01 40.27 13.42
N LYS A 81 31.84 40.12 14.47
CA LYS A 81 32.22 38.80 15.00
C LYS A 81 31.05 38.07 15.66
N GLU A 82 30.22 38.80 16.41
CA GLU A 82 29.03 38.23 17.07
C GLU A 82 27.98 37.82 16.04
N VAL A 83 27.79 38.65 14.99
CA VAL A 83 26.92 38.31 13.86
C VAL A 83 27.41 37.05 13.14
N LEU A 84 28.72 36.93 12.92
CA LEU A 84 29.28 35.75 12.26
C LEU A 84 29.06 34.47 13.08
N ALA A 85 29.31 34.54 14.40
CA ALA A 85 29.08 33.42 15.31
C ALA A 85 27.60 33.00 15.31
N HIS A 86 26.70 33.98 15.41
CA HIS A 86 25.26 33.73 15.37
C HIS A 86 24.80 33.04 14.07
N LEU A 87 25.28 33.52 12.91
CA LEU A 87 24.95 32.92 11.62
C LEU A 87 25.54 31.50 11.45
N GLN A 88 26.71 31.25 12.01
CA GLN A 88 27.34 29.93 11.99
C GLN A 88 26.65 28.95 12.93
N GLU A 89 26.22 29.38 14.11
CA GLU A 89 25.39 28.59 15.04
C GLU A 89 24.03 28.23 14.45
N GLN A 90 23.43 29.14 13.67
CA GLN A 90 22.22 28.87 12.89
C GLN A 90 22.48 27.95 11.67
N GLY A 91 23.69 27.42 11.50
CA GLY A 91 24.04 26.51 10.42
C GLY A 91 24.08 27.17 9.05
N ARG A 92 24.28 28.49 8.95
CA ARG A 92 24.36 29.20 7.66
C ARG A 92 25.77 29.12 7.07
N LYS A 93 25.85 28.89 5.76
CA LYS A 93 27.12 28.80 5.01
C LYS A 93 27.66 30.20 4.71
N ILE A 94 28.37 30.80 5.67
CA ILE A 94 29.01 32.11 5.52
C ILE A 94 30.45 32.14 6.02
N ARG A 95 31.32 32.82 5.26
CA ARG A 95 32.71 33.11 5.62
C ARG A 95 32.85 34.57 6.03
N GLN A 96 33.76 34.87 6.96
CA GLN A 96 34.03 36.21 7.45
C GLN A 96 34.25 37.24 6.32
N ALA A 97 35.04 36.89 5.29
CA ALA A 97 35.31 37.77 4.15
C ALA A 97 34.03 38.14 3.36
N LYS A 98 33.09 37.19 3.21
CA LYS A 98 31.80 37.41 2.55
C LYS A 98 30.91 38.32 3.40
N LEU A 99 30.87 38.11 4.72
CA LEU A 99 30.10 38.99 5.61
C LEU A 99 30.57 40.45 5.52
N TYR A 100 31.88 40.70 5.51
CA TYR A 100 32.42 42.06 5.30
C TYR A 100 32.12 42.64 3.91
N GLN A 101 32.08 41.81 2.86
CA GLN A 101 31.67 42.23 1.53
C GLN A 101 30.18 42.60 1.48
N ASP A 102 29.34 41.79 2.11
CA ASP A 102 27.89 41.97 2.13
C ASP A 102 27.49 43.19 2.98
N ILE A 103 28.22 43.49 4.06
CA ILE A 103 28.11 44.75 4.81
C ILE A 103 28.49 45.96 3.95
N ARG A 104 29.60 45.88 3.20
CA ARG A 104 30.01 46.97 2.28
C ARG A 104 29.04 47.16 1.12
N SER A 105 28.44 46.08 0.65
CA SER A 105 27.46 46.07 -0.44
C SER A 105 26.05 46.46 0.02
N GLY A 106 25.84 46.66 1.33
CA GLY A 106 24.58 47.13 1.90
C GLY A 106 23.53 46.04 2.18
N PHE A 107 23.85 44.75 2.00
CA PHE A 107 22.94 43.64 2.31
C PHE A 107 22.67 43.50 3.80
N LEU A 108 23.62 43.90 4.65
CA LEU A 108 23.44 43.99 6.10
C LEU A 108 23.75 45.41 6.57
N ARG A 109 22.75 46.08 7.15
CA ARG A 109 22.84 47.49 7.54
C ARG A 109 23.55 47.64 8.88
N ARG A 110 24.67 48.36 8.90
CA ARG A 110 25.38 48.74 10.13
C ARG A 110 24.80 50.03 10.71
N GLN A 111 24.52 50.05 12.01
CA GLN A 111 24.08 51.25 12.72
C GLN A 111 25.24 52.25 12.93
N LYS A 112 24.92 53.51 13.29
CA LYS A 112 25.90 54.58 13.51
C LYS A 112 26.88 54.31 14.66
N ASN A 113 26.46 53.53 15.66
CA ASN A 113 27.28 53.05 16.78
C ASN A 113 28.13 51.82 16.43
N GLY A 114 28.00 51.29 15.20
CA GLY A 114 28.71 50.11 14.75
C GLY A 114 28.00 48.77 15.02
N ALA A 115 26.85 48.78 15.70
CA ALA A 115 26.05 47.61 16.05
C ALA A 115 25.10 47.16 14.91
N PHE A 116 24.54 45.95 15.05
CA PHE A 116 23.57 45.34 14.13
C PHE A 116 22.29 44.95 14.87
N ARG A 117 21.13 45.26 14.28
CA ARG A 117 19.85 44.80 14.82
C ARG A 117 19.67 43.32 14.54
N ARG A 118 19.13 42.60 15.51
CA ARG A 118 18.80 41.19 15.34
C ARG A 118 17.85 40.93 14.17
N TYR A 119 16.80 41.75 14.05
CA TYR A 119 15.90 41.72 12.88
C TYR A 119 16.62 41.79 11.53
N ASP A 120 17.62 42.69 11.39
CA ASP A 120 18.36 42.85 10.14
C ASP A 120 19.28 41.65 9.87
N VAL A 121 19.85 41.07 10.94
CA VAL A 121 20.67 39.85 10.87
C VAL A 121 19.83 38.62 10.52
N ASP A 122 18.66 38.46 11.10
CA ASP A 122 17.76 37.33 10.82
C ASP A 122 17.20 37.41 9.40
N ARG A 123 16.83 38.60 8.93
CA ARG A 123 16.46 38.83 7.52
C ARG A 123 17.61 38.46 6.58
N TYR A 124 18.84 38.83 6.93
CA TYR A 124 20.01 38.44 6.15
C TYR A 124 20.27 36.92 6.21
N ALA A 125 20.08 36.28 7.39
CA ALA A 125 20.23 34.84 7.57
C ALA A 125 19.30 34.02 6.66
N ALA A 126 18.07 34.50 6.46
CA ALA A 126 17.10 33.86 5.56
C ALA A 126 17.56 33.82 4.09
N THR A 127 18.46 34.72 3.68
CA THR A 127 19.03 34.75 2.33
C THR A 127 20.22 33.83 2.15
N LEU A 128 20.78 33.28 3.24
CA LEU A 128 21.97 32.44 3.20
C LEU A 128 21.61 30.95 3.10
N PRO A 129 22.34 30.19 2.25
CA PRO A 129 22.15 28.75 2.17
C PRO A 129 22.54 28.08 3.50
N MET A 130 21.75 27.09 3.91
CA MET A 130 22.06 26.23 5.05
C MET A 130 23.28 25.36 4.73
N LEU A 131 24.07 25.01 5.73
CA LEU A 131 24.95 23.84 5.67
C LEU A 131 24.06 22.60 5.59
N SER A 132 23.74 22.16 4.39
CA SER A 132 23.25 20.80 4.16
C SER A 132 24.40 19.81 4.38
N LEU A 133 24.05 18.59 4.84
CA LEU A 133 24.95 17.43 4.86
C LEU A 133 25.69 17.28 3.51
N PRO A 134 26.92 16.75 3.49
CA PRO A 134 27.73 16.68 2.28
C PRO A 134 26.94 16.03 1.14
N GLN A 135 26.94 16.70 -0.01
CA GLN A 135 26.06 16.45 -1.16
C GLN A 135 26.09 14.99 -1.67
N ARG A 136 27.20 14.30 -1.44
CA ARG A 136 27.39 12.88 -1.79
C ARG A 136 26.53 11.94 -0.94
N GLU A 137 26.40 12.21 0.36
CA GLU A 137 25.56 11.42 1.26
C GLU A 137 24.06 11.66 1.00
N THR A 138 23.69 12.85 0.52
CA THR A 138 22.30 13.18 0.17
C THR A 138 21.86 12.47 -1.10
N ASP A 139 22.72 12.39 -2.11
CA ASP A 139 22.46 11.65 -3.35
C ASP A 139 22.35 10.13 -3.09
N ASP A 140 23.23 9.57 -2.27
CA ASP A 140 23.20 8.14 -1.90
C ASP A 140 21.93 7.77 -1.11
N LEU A 141 21.53 8.61 -0.14
CA LEU A 141 20.27 8.44 0.60
C LEU A 141 19.04 8.59 -0.30
N SER A 142 19.09 9.51 -1.27
CA SER A 142 18.01 9.70 -2.24
C SER A 142 17.88 8.50 -3.19
N ASN A 143 19.00 7.93 -3.62
CA ASN A 143 19.03 6.73 -4.47
C ASN A 143 18.51 5.51 -3.72
N LEU A 144 18.91 5.32 -2.45
CA LEU A 144 18.41 4.24 -1.62
C LEU A 144 16.90 4.36 -1.39
N ALA A 145 16.40 5.56 -1.07
CA ALA A 145 14.98 5.81 -0.90
C ALA A 145 14.17 5.54 -2.18
N ARG A 146 14.75 5.84 -3.35
CA ARG A 146 14.15 5.53 -4.65
C ARG A 146 14.10 4.03 -4.90
N GLN A 147 15.19 3.31 -4.65
CA GLN A 147 15.23 1.85 -4.79
C GLN A 147 14.23 1.17 -3.87
N GLU A 148 14.14 1.57 -2.61
CA GLU A 148 13.14 1.03 -1.68
C GLU A 148 11.72 1.29 -2.16
N LEU A 149 11.44 2.46 -2.73
CA LEU A 149 10.13 2.78 -3.27
C LEU A 149 9.81 1.90 -4.50
N GLU A 150 10.77 1.71 -5.40
CA GLU A 150 10.62 0.85 -6.58
C GLU A 150 10.37 -0.61 -6.18
N GLU A 151 11.12 -1.15 -5.22
CA GLU A 151 10.91 -2.50 -4.67
C GLU A 151 9.53 -2.63 -4.00
N ARG A 152 9.10 -1.63 -3.23
CA ARG A 152 7.77 -1.63 -2.62
C ARG A 152 6.66 -1.60 -3.68
N VAL A 153 6.84 -0.84 -4.76
CA VAL A 153 5.90 -0.80 -5.89
C VAL A 153 5.81 -2.15 -6.58
N LEU A 154 6.94 -2.81 -6.84
CA LEU A 154 6.98 -4.15 -7.44
C LEU A 154 6.25 -5.16 -6.56
N LYS A 155 6.58 -5.22 -5.26
CA LYS A 155 5.92 -6.11 -4.31
C LYS A 155 4.42 -5.86 -4.22
N THR A 156 3.99 -4.60 -4.22
CA THR A 156 2.57 -4.22 -4.20
C THR A 156 1.87 -4.68 -5.48
N ARG A 157 2.54 -4.58 -6.64
CA ARG A 157 1.99 -5.02 -7.92
C ARG A 157 1.80 -6.53 -7.97
N GLU A 158 2.78 -7.31 -7.53
CA GLU A 158 2.69 -8.77 -7.43
C GLU A 158 1.57 -9.19 -6.48
N GLN A 159 1.47 -8.55 -5.31
CA GLN A 159 0.38 -8.80 -4.36
C GLN A 159 -0.98 -8.51 -4.97
N ARG A 160 -1.13 -7.39 -5.70
CA ARG A 160 -2.39 -7.07 -6.39
C ARG A 160 -2.75 -8.11 -7.45
N GLN A 161 -1.77 -8.62 -8.19
CA GLN A 161 -2.01 -9.68 -9.18
C GLN A 161 -2.45 -10.99 -8.51
N SER A 162 -1.78 -11.40 -7.43
CA SER A 162 -2.18 -12.58 -6.64
C SER A 162 -3.60 -12.44 -6.10
N ILE A 163 -3.92 -11.30 -5.49
CA ILE A 163 -5.26 -11.03 -4.95
C ILE A 163 -6.31 -11.03 -6.07
N ALA A 164 -5.99 -10.46 -7.23
CA ALA A 164 -6.90 -10.45 -8.38
C ALA A 164 -7.15 -11.87 -8.91
N PHE A 165 -6.13 -12.71 -8.96
CA PHE A 165 -6.25 -14.12 -9.35
C PHE A 165 -7.10 -14.89 -8.33
N ASP A 166 -6.79 -14.79 -7.04
CA ASP A 166 -7.55 -15.44 -5.97
C ASP A 166 -9.02 -15.01 -5.97
N ARG A 167 -9.28 -13.73 -6.24
CA ARG A 167 -10.63 -13.20 -6.40
C ARG A 167 -11.31 -13.82 -7.61
N ALA A 168 -10.64 -13.93 -8.75
CA ALA A 168 -11.20 -14.55 -9.94
C ALA A 168 -11.50 -16.06 -9.75
N VAL A 169 -10.68 -16.76 -8.95
CA VAL A 169 -10.95 -18.14 -8.51
C VAL A 169 -12.21 -18.18 -7.62
N LYS A 170 -12.29 -17.32 -6.60
CA LYS A 170 -13.44 -17.24 -5.67
C LYS A 170 -14.75 -16.83 -6.36
N GLU A 171 -14.67 -15.99 -7.38
CA GLU A 171 -15.81 -15.61 -8.23
C GLU A 171 -16.22 -16.74 -9.20
N GLY A 172 -15.55 -17.90 -9.17
CA GLY A 172 -15.88 -19.06 -10.00
C GLY A 172 -15.46 -18.94 -11.46
N ARG A 173 -14.61 -17.96 -11.80
CA ARG A 173 -14.13 -17.78 -13.19
C ARG A 173 -13.02 -18.76 -13.57
N HIS A 174 -12.42 -19.44 -12.60
CA HIS A 174 -11.35 -20.42 -12.80
C HIS A 174 -11.69 -21.71 -12.06
N ILE A 175 -11.44 -22.84 -12.71
CA ILE A 175 -11.62 -24.19 -12.17
C ILE A 175 -10.25 -24.88 -12.19
N ARG A 176 -9.96 -25.70 -11.18
CA ARG A 176 -8.70 -26.46 -11.16
C ARG A 176 -8.69 -27.45 -12.32
N ARG A 177 -7.52 -27.71 -12.89
CA ARG A 177 -7.38 -28.65 -14.02
C ARG A 177 -7.88 -30.05 -13.68
N ASP A 178 -7.62 -30.52 -12.46
CA ASP A 178 -8.08 -31.83 -11.98
C ASP A 178 -9.62 -31.89 -11.95
N ASP A 179 -10.26 -30.81 -11.49
CA ASP A 179 -11.72 -30.70 -11.42
C ASP A 179 -12.33 -30.65 -12.84
N VAL A 180 -11.69 -29.95 -13.79
CA VAL A 180 -12.11 -29.95 -15.20
C VAL A 180 -12.01 -31.36 -15.80
N ALA A 181 -10.92 -32.08 -15.53
CA ALA A 181 -10.75 -33.44 -16.03
C ALA A 181 -11.84 -34.38 -15.45
N LEU A 182 -12.17 -34.24 -14.16
CA LEU A 182 -13.22 -34.99 -13.51
C LEU A 182 -14.61 -34.70 -14.12
N GLU A 183 -14.94 -33.42 -14.33
CA GLU A 183 -16.18 -33.00 -14.98
C GLU A 183 -16.32 -33.54 -16.40
N LEU A 184 -15.25 -33.48 -17.20
CA LEU A 184 -15.23 -34.04 -18.54
C LEU A 184 -15.40 -35.58 -18.53
N ALA A 185 -14.74 -36.27 -17.60
CA ALA A 185 -14.88 -37.71 -17.44
C ALA A 185 -16.33 -38.10 -17.06
N ALA A 186 -16.95 -37.38 -16.14
CA ALA A 186 -18.34 -37.60 -15.75
C ALA A 186 -19.30 -37.38 -16.94
N ARG A 187 -19.09 -36.33 -17.74
CA ARG A 187 -19.88 -36.08 -18.96
C ARG A 187 -19.69 -37.16 -20.01
N ALA A 188 -18.45 -37.61 -20.23
CA ALA A 188 -18.16 -38.70 -21.17
C ALA A 188 -18.83 -40.02 -20.75
N MET A 189 -18.84 -40.32 -19.44
CA MET A 189 -19.53 -41.49 -18.90
C MET A 189 -21.04 -41.41 -19.12
N ALA A 190 -21.67 -40.28 -18.79
CA ALA A 190 -23.10 -40.08 -19.03
C ALA A 190 -23.46 -40.20 -20.52
N PHE A 191 -22.61 -39.66 -21.39
CA PHE A 191 -22.77 -39.78 -22.84
C PHE A 191 -22.68 -41.22 -23.33
N SER A 192 -21.71 -41.99 -22.82
CA SER A 192 -21.57 -43.43 -23.12
C SER A 192 -22.82 -44.22 -22.78
N VAL A 193 -23.33 -44.05 -21.55
CA VAL A 193 -24.56 -44.71 -21.10
C VAL A 193 -25.74 -44.35 -21.99
N GLY A 194 -25.86 -43.07 -22.38
CA GLY A 194 -26.88 -42.60 -23.32
C GLY A 194 -26.82 -43.29 -24.68
N ILE A 195 -25.63 -43.43 -25.26
CA ILE A 195 -25.43 -44.14 -26.54
C ILE A 195 -25.82 -45.61 -26.40
N LYS A 196 -25.31 -46.31 -25.38
CA LYS A 196 -25.63 -47.74 -25.16
C LYS A 196 -27.13 -47.97 -25.04
N SER A 197 -27.81 -47.14 -24.26
CA SER A 197 -29.27 -47.20 -24.11
C SER A 197 -30.00 -46.96 -25.42
N ALA A 198 -29.61 -45.93 -26.19
CA ALA A 198 -30.23 -45.65 -27.49
C ALA A 198 -30.03 -46.78 -28.50
N LEU A 199 -28.83 -47.38 -28.53
CA LEU A 199 -28.54 -48.54 -29.38
C LEU A 199 -29.36 -49.75 -28.97
N ALA A 200 -29.49 -50.03 -27.68
CA ALA A 200 -30.32 -51.13 -27.18
C ALA A 200 -31.79 -51.00 -27.61
N VAL A 201 -32.33 -49.78 -27.57
CA VAL A 201 -33.70 -49.48 -28.02
C VAL A 201 -33.84 -49.67 -29.53
N ALA A 202 -32.85 -49.23 -30.33
CA ALA A 202 -32.89 -49.31 -31.79
C ALA A 202 -32.51 -50.68 -32.38
N ALA A 203 -31.85 -51.55 -31.61
CA ALA A 203 -31.24 -52.78 -32.10
C ALA A 203 -32.22 -53.73 -32.83
N PRO A 204 -33.44 -54.02 -32.34
CA PRO A 204 -34.36 -54.90 -33.05
C PRO A 204 -34.75 -54.38 -34.44
N ASP A 205 -34.89 -53.06 -34.58
CA ASP A 205 -35.25 -52.42 -35.85
C ASP A 205 -34.07 -52.38 -36.82
N LEU A 206 -32.85 -52.14 -36.31
CA LEU A 206 -31.62 -52.24 -37.10
C LEU A 206 -31.41 -53.65 -37.65
N VAL A 207 -31.61 -54.68 -36.82
CA VAL A 207 -31.52 -56.08 -37.24
C VAL A 207 -32.58 -56.40 -38.30
N ALA A 208 -33.81 -55.93 -38.12
CA ALA A 208 -34.88 -56.13 -39.08
C ALA A 208 -34.60 -55.46 -40.44
N ALA A 209 -34.08 -54.23 -40.43
CA ALA A 209 -33.71 -53.50 -41.63
C ALA A 209 -32.58 -54.19 -42.42
N ALA A 210 -31.66 -54.86 -41.72
CA ALA A 210 -30.59 -55.65 -42.32
C ALA A 210 -31.01 -57.06 -42.77
N GLY A 211 -32.28 -57.44 -42.59
CA GLY A 211 -32.80 -58.77 -42.92
C GLY A 211 -32.38 -59.88 -41.94
N GLY A 212 -31.91 -59.53 -40.74
CA GLY A 212 -31.49 -60.46 -39.70
C GLY A 212 -32.61 -60.94 -38.78
N HIS A 213 -32.29 -61.88 -37.90
CA HIS A 213 -33.24 -62.44 -36.93
C HIS A 213 -33.33 -61.58 -35.66
N ARG A 214 -34.52 -61.02 -35.38
CA ARG A 214 -34.77 -60.07 -34.27
C ARG A 214 -34.48 -60.63 -32.88
N ASP A 215 -34.59 -61.94 -32.71
CA ASP A 215 -34.26 -62.67 -31.46
C ASP A 215 -32.77 -62.59 -31.10
N ARG A 216 -31.90 -62.20 -32.04
CA ARG A 216 -30.47 -61.97 -31.80
C ARG A 216 -30.11 -60.49 -31.60
N ALA A 217 -31.09 -59.62 -31.38
CA ALA A 217 -30.81 -58.19 -31.16
C ALA A 217 -29.89 -57.94 -29.95
N ASP A 218 -30.03 -58.72 -28.88
CA ASP A 218 -29.19 -58.61 -27.69
C ASP A 218 -27.71 -58.94 -27.98
N ASP A 219 -27.45 -59.90 -28.88
CA ASP A 219 -26.09 -60.24 -29.30
C ASP A 219 -25.43 -59.08 -30.08
N LEU A 220 -26.22 -58.38 -30.91
CA LEU A 220 -25.75 -57.19 -31.61
C LEU A 220 -25.43 -56.05 -30.64
N VAL A 221 -26.31 -55.80 -29.66
CA VAL A 221 -26.09 -54.76 -28.64
C VAL A 221 -24.80 -55.02 -27.89
N ARG A 222 -24.56 -56.27 -27.45
CA ARG A 222 -23.34 -56.65 -26.71
C ARG A 222 -22.07 -56.38 -27.51
N GLU A 223 -22.04 -56.71 -28.80
CA GLU A 223 -20.83 -56.48 -29.60
C GLU A 223 -20.60 -54.98 -29.89
N LEU A 224 -21.68 -54.21 -30.06
CA LEU A 224 -21.59 -52.75 -30.20
C LEU A 224 -21.11 -52.08 -28.90
N GLU A 225 -21.61 -52.52 -27.74
CA GLU A 225 -21.17 -52.01 -26.44
C GLU A 225 -19.68 -52.23 -26.21
N LYS A 226 -19.16 -53.39 -26.61
CA LYS A 226 -17.74 -53.73 -26.52
C LYS A 226 -16.87 -52.79 -27.36
N HIS A 227 -17.21 -52.57 -28.64
CA HIS A 227 -16.48 -51.62 -29.47
C HIS A 227 -16.58 -50.17 -28.97
N LEU A 228 -17.73 -49.78 -28.42
CA LEU A 228 -17.91 -48.47 -27.83
C LEU A 228 -17.00 -48.28 -26.60
N ASP A 229 -16.90 -49.29 -25.74
CA ASP A 229 -16.01 -49.26 -24.57
C ASP A 229 -14.54 -49.18 -24.97
N GLU A 230 -14.12 -49.87 -26.03
CA GLU A 230 -12.76 -49.76 -26.57
C GLU A 230 -12.44 -48.35 -27.05
N VAL A 231 -13.34 -47.73 -27.82
CA VAL A 231 -13.17 -46.34 -28.33
C VAL A 231 -13.15 -45.33 -27.17
N LEU A 232 -14.02 -45.50 -26.18
CA LEU A 232 -14.08 -44.60 -25.02
C LEU A 232 -12.88 -44.75 -24.09
N ASN A 233 -12.34 -45.95 -23.96
CA ASN A 233 -11.12 -46.18 -23.22
C ASN A 233 -9.92 -45.48 -23.88
N GLU A 234 -9.86 -45.47 -25.22
CA GLU A 234 -8.88 -44.68 -25.98
C GLU A 234 -9.08 -43.18 -25.77
N PHE A 235 -10.33 -42.69 -25.85
CA PHE A 235 -10.67 -41.28 -25.63
C PHE A 235 -10.32 -40.80 -24.21
N SER A 236 -10.39 -41.68 -23.21
CA SER A 236 -10.10 -41.37 -21.81
C SER A 236 -8.59 -41.24 -21.51
N ARG A 237 -7.72 -41.55 -22.47
CA ARG A 237 -6.27 -41.41 -22.27
C ARG A 237 -5.87 -39.92 -22.21
N PRO A 238 -4.87 -39.56 -21.38
CA PRO A 238 -4.40 -38.18 -21.31
C PRO A 238 -3.81 -37.75 -22.67
N ILE A 239 -4.47 -36.81 -23.35
CA ILE A 239 -3.92 -36.20 -24.57
C ILE A 239 -2.80 -35.24 -24.13
N ARG A 240 -1.55 -35.57 -24.45
CA ARG A 240 -0.43 -34.64 -24.31
C ARG A 240 -0.38 -33.77 -25.54
N PHE A 241 -0.62 -32.47 -25.36
CA PHE A 241 -0.36 -31.47 -26.38
C PHE A 241 1.05 -30.93 -26.17
N THR A 242 1.96 -31.25 -27.09
CA THR A 242 3.24 -30.54 -27.19
C THR A 242 2.98 -29.30 -28.01
N VAL A 243 3.00 -28.12 -27.37
CA VAL A 243 2.88 -26.84 -28.07
C VAL A 243 4.29 -26.39 -28.41
N GLU A 244 4.69 -26.57 -29.67
CA GLU A 244 5.91 -25.99 -30.21
C GLU A 244 5.63 -24.53 -30.57
N TYR A 245 6.23 -23.61 -29.81
CA TYR A 245 6.20 -22.20 -30.18
C TYR A 245 7.24 -21.99 -31.27
N ALA A 246 6.78 -21.67 -32.49
CA ALA A 246 7.68 -21.16 -33.51
C ALA A 246 8.22 -19.80 -33.03
N GLU A 247 9.54 -19.69 -32.88
CA GLU A 247 10.19 -18.39 -32.69
C GLU A 247 9.96 -17.58 -33.97
N THR A 248 9.03 -16.64 -33.92
CA THR A 248 8.90 -15.63 -34.95
C THR A 248 10.15 -14.77 -34.90
N THR A 249 11.11 -15.09 -35.77
CA THR A 249 12.33 -14.30 -35.95
C THR A 249 11.89 -12.90 -36.38
N ALA A 250 12.03 -11.93 -35.47
CA ALA A 250 11.93 -10.53 -35.80
C ALA A 250 13.12 -10.21 -36.71
N GLU A 251 12.88 -10.16 -38.02
CA GLU A 251 13.84 -9.64 -38.98
C GLU A 251 14.09 -8.16 -38.67
N ASN A 252 15.20 -7.90 -37.98
CA ASN A 252 15.79 -6.57 -37.94
C ASN A 252 16.24 -6.22 -39.36
N HIS A 253 15.46 -5.37 -40.03
CA HIS A 253 15.90 -4.68 -41.24
C HIS A 253 17.03 -3.71 -40.85
N GLU A 254 18.28 -4.12 -41.03
CA GLU A 254 19.42 -3.21 -40.99
C GLU A 254 19.45 -2.40 -42.29
N ASP A 255 19.23 -1.10 -42.15
CA ASP A 255 19.39 -0.09 -43.20
C ASP A 255 20.89 0.07 -43.52
N PRO A 256 21.36 -0.13 -44.76
CA PRO A 256 22.78 0.02 -45.07
C PRO A 256 23.11 1.51 -45.21
N ALA A 257 23.91 2.03 -44.27
CA ALA A 257 24.54 3.34 -44.41
C ALA A 257 25.52 3.32 -45.60
N GLN A 258 25.33 4.31 -46.46
CA GLN A 258 26.08 4.59 -47.69
C GLN A 258 27.48 5.12 -47.38
N ASP A 259 28.48 4.64 -48.11
CA ASP A 259 29.77 5.31 -48.37
C ASP A 259 29.93 5.52 -49.88
#